data_AF-A0A4Q6AWI5-F1
#
_entry.id   AF-A0A4Q6AWI5-F1
#
_cell.length_a   1.000
_cell.length_b   1.000
_cell.length_c   1.000
_cell.angle_alpha   90.00
_cell.angle_beta   90.00
_cell.angle_gamma   90.00
#
_symmetry.space_group_name_H-M   'P 1'
#
loop_
_entity.id
_entity.type
_entity.pdbx_description
1 polymer ?
#
loop_
_entity_poly.entity_id
_entity_poly.type
_entity_poly.pdbx_seq_one_letter_code
_entity_poly.pdbx_strand_id
1 'polypeptide(L)' 'MATDLFQSPDYFWLDELLTDEQKLIRETVRNYVKKEISPII' A
#
# COMPACT_ATOMS: atom_id res chain seq x y z
N MET A 1 -13.76 -15.08 3.78
CA MET A 1 -13.48 -13.63 3.72
C MET A 1 -12.42 -13.46 2.66
N ALA A 2 -12.72 -12.78 1.57
CA ALA A 2 -11.78 -12.60 0.48
C ALA A 2 -10.64 -11.68 0.93
N THR A 3 -9.40 -12.14 0.73
CA THR A 3 -8.19 -11.39 1.03
C THR A 3 -7.87 -10.47 -0.13
N ASP A 4 -7.79 -9.16 0.10
CA ASP A 4 -7.35 -8.20 -0.90
C ASP A 4 -5.86 -8.37 -1.24
N LEU A 5 -5.60 -9.09 -2.33
CA LEU A 5 -4.27 -9.34 -2.89
C LEU A 5 -3.85 -8.27 -3.91
N PHE A 6 -4.65 -7.21 -4.10
CA PHE A 6 -4.30 -6.18 -5.06
C PHE A 6 -3.02 -5.45 -4.65
N GLN A 7 -2.12 -5.32 -5.61
CA GLN A 7 -0.94 -4.48 -5.55
C GLN A 7 -0.93 -3.56 -6.77
N SER A 8 -0.89 -2.26 -6.52
CA SER A 8 -0.79 -1.28 -7.60
C SER A 8 0.58 -1.39 -8.25
N PRO A 9 0.67 -1.57 -9.58
CA PRO A 9 1.93 -1.47 -10.30
C PRO A 9 2.47 -0.02 -10.27
N ASP A 10 3.79 0.11 -10.30
CA ASP A 10 4.50 1.40 -10.36
C ASP A 10 5.00 1.65 -11.79
N TYR A 11 4.21 2.35 -12.58
CA TYR A 11 4.50 2.59 -14.00
C TYR A 11 5.60 3.62 -14.25
N PHE A 12 5.94 4.44 -13.25
CA PHE A 12 6.81 5.60 -13.40
C PHE A 12 8.02 5.57 -12.47
N TRP A 13 8.30 4.43 -11.82
CA TRP A 13 9.37 4.30 -10.82
C TRP A 13 9.31 5.38 -9.73
N LEU A 14 8.10 5.70 -9.28
CA LEU A 14 7.91 6.65 -8.18
C LEU A 14 8.63 6.20 -6.91
N ASP A 15 8.81 4.89 -6.71
CA ASP A 15 9.54 4.36 -5.57
C ASP A 15 11.01 4.83 -5.51
N GLU A 16 11.64 5.19 -6.62
CA GLU A 16 13.02 5.71 -6.61
C GLU A 16 13.10 7.16 -6.12
N LEU A 17 11.99 7.90 -6.20
CA LEU A 17 11.92 9.30 -5.78
C LEU A 17 11.63 9.45 -4.29
N LEU A 18 11.24 8.37 -3.61
CA LEU A 18 10.83 8.38 -2.21
C LEU A 18 11.98 8.00 -1.28
N THR A 19 12.08 8.70 -0.15
CA THR A 19 12.98 8.33 0.95
C THR A 19 12.49 7.08 1.68
N ASP A 20 13.37 6.44 2.45
CA ASP A 20 13.02 5.23 3.23
C ASP A 20 11.90 5.49 4.25
N GLU A 21 11.88 6.68 4.87
CA GLU A 21 10.82 7.08 5.78
C GLU A 21 9.46 7.19 5.07
N GLN A 22 9.42 7.78 3.89
CA GLN A 22 8.18 7.91 3.11
C GLN A 22 7.66 6.54 2.67
N LYS A 23 8.55 5.62 2.31
CA LYS A 23 8.19 4.22 2.00
C LYS A 23 7.60 3.52 3.22
N LEU A 24 8.20 3.70 4.39
CA LEU A 24 7.72 3.14 5.67
C LEU A 24 6.33 3.68 6.04
N ILE A 25 6.12 5.00 5.93
CA ILE A 25 4.82 5.63 6.21
C ILE A 25 3.76 5.05 5.26
N ARG A 26 4.05 4.98 3.96
CA ARG A 26 3.14 4.42 2.95
C ARG A 26 2.76 2.98 3.26
N GLU A 27 3.72 2.14 3.61
CA GLU A 27 3.47 0.73 3.97
C GLU A 27 2.56 0.63 5.20
N THR A 28 2.84 1.43 6.23
CA THR A 28 2.05 1.47 7.47
C THR A 28 0.60 1.86 7.19
N VAL A 29 0.37 2.89 6.36
CA VAL A 29 -0.96 3.33 5.96
C VAL A 29 -1.69 2.26 5.13
N ARG A 30 -1.00 1.62 4.17
CA ARG A 30 -1.61 0.53 3.37
C ARG A 30 -2.07 -0.62 4.25
N ASN A 31 -1.27 -1.02 5.24
CA ASN A 31 -1.63 -2.08 6.18
C ASN A 31 -2.84 -1.69 7.04
N TYR A 32 -2.89 -0.44 7.52
CA TYR A 32 -4.03 0.08 8.27
C TYR A 32 -5.32 0.06 7.43
N VAL A 33 -5.26 0.58 6.19
CA VAL A 33 -6.41 0.61 5.28
C VAL A 33 -6.89 -0.81 4.96
N LYS A 34 -5.98 -1.73 4.66
CA LYS A 34 -6.33 -3.14 4.38
C LYS A 34 -7.00 -3.83 5.56
N LYS A 35 -6.59 -3.50 6.79
CA LYS A 35 -7.13 -4.11 8.00
C LYS A 35 -8.47 -3.51 8.45
N GLU A 36 -8.57 -2.18 8.44
CA GLU A 36 -9.66 -1.46 9.12
C GLU A 36 -10.72 -0.90 8.16
N ILE A 37 -10.37 -0.69 6.89
CA ILE A 37 -11.21 0.08 5.94
C ILE A 37 -11.61 -0.76 4.72
N SER A 38 -10.72 -1.62 4.22
CA SER A 38 -10.97 -2.33 2.96
C SER A 38 -12.24 -3.17 3.11
N PRO A 39 -13.26 -2.95 2.26
CA PRO A 39 -14.42 -3.82 2.25
C PRO A 39 -13.94 -5.25 1.97
N ILE A 40 -14.51 -6.22 2.69
CA ILE A 40 -14.33 -7.63 2.38
C ILE A 40 -15.07 -7.85 1.06
N ILE A 41 -14.38 -7.71 -0.08
CA ILE A 41 -14.92 -7.97 -1.43
C ILE A 41 -14.55 -9.39 -1.84
#